data_AF-A0AA35S9L4-F1
#
_entry.id   AF-A0AA35S9L4-F1
#
_cell.length_a   1.000
_cell.length_b   1.000
_cell.length_c   1.000
_cell.angle_alpha   90.00
_cell.angle_beta   90.00
_cell.angle_gamma   90.00
#
_symmetry.space_group_name_H-M   'P 1'
#
loop_
_entity.id
_entity.type
_entity.pdbx_description
1 polymer ?
#
loop_
_entity_poly.entity_id
_entity_poly.type
_entity_poly.pdbx_seq_one_letter_code
_entity_poly.pdbx_strand_id
1 'polypeptide(L)'
;MDIGWKRKAAQTETVRSPAVAGSFYPDSPQVLSAQVGKFIDDAALKETNGELIGLIVPHAGYVYSGHVAGYAYKQLMGQSFDTVVLVGLSHRYPISGAAIYARGAFRTPLGDVQIDEDLAIEIMRLNSEIIDLPPAHANEHSLEVQLPFLQYLLSDFRIVTILLQDDSPENVIPLSQAIAEAMGDRSCLLIGSTDLCHYPTYEEARRSDQVVIEAIECFDPDYLRNQMDGYMQRQPVQDLHCMMCSTGAIYTTMRAAKALGANRIEVLEAANSGDVPIGGRDQVVGYMAAGIYR
;
A
#
# COMPACT_ATOMS: atom_id res chain seq x y z
N MET A 1 -9.12 8.18 -56.48
CA MET A 1 -9.73 8.85 -55.32
C MET A 1 -9.98 7.77 -54.28
N ASP A 2 -9.00 7.58 -53.39
CA ASP A 2 -9.01 6.55 -52.35
C ASP A 2 -9.52 7.19 -51.07
N ILE A 3 -10.67 6.75 -50.57
CA ILE A 3 -11.26 7.23 -49.32
C ILE A 3 -11.03 6.15 -48.27
N GLY A 4 -9.88 6.24 -47.60
CA GLY A 4 -9.47 5.31 -46.56
C GLY A 4 -10.37 5.37 -45.33
N TRP A 5 -11.14 4.32 -45.11
CA TRP A 5 -11.76 4.03 -43.82
C TRP A 5 -10.71 3.38 -42.91
N LYS A 6 -9.94 4.19 -42.17
CA LYS A 6 -9.26 3.70 -40.97
C LYS A 6 -10.29 3.63 -39.85
N ARG A 7 -10.87 2.44 -39.64
CA ARG A 7 -11.51 2.10 -38.36
C ARG A 7 -10.46 2.30 -37.26
N LYS A 8 -10.68 3.26 -36.36
CA LYS A 8 -10.05 3.22 -35.03
C LYS A 8 -10.49 1.88 -34.42
N ALA A 9 -9.56 0.94 -34.26
CA ALA A 9 -9.80 -0.19 -33.39
C ALA A 9 -10.08 0.39 -32.00
N ALA A 10 -11.26 0.11 -31.45
CA ALA A 10 -11.50 0.34 -30.04
C ALA A 10 -10.49 -0.54 -29.29
N GLN A 11 -9.46 0.07 -28.71
CA GLN A 11 -8.60 -0.60 -27.75
C GLN A 11 -9.51 -1.04 -26.60
N THR A 12 -9.67 -2.35 -26.43
CA THR A 12 -10.32 -2.89 -25.24
C THR A 12 -9.47 -2.49 -24.05
N GLU A 13 -9.94 -1.54 -23.24
CA GLU A 13 -9.32 -1.20 -21.95
C GLU A 13 -9.15 -2.51 -21.15
N THR A 14 -7.91 -2.82 -20.78
CA THR A 14 -7.59 -3.98 -19.95
C THR A 14 -8.01 -3.68 -18.52
N VAL A 15 -9.11 -4.29 -18.08
CA VAL A 15 -9.61 -4.13 -16.70
C VAL A 15 -9.20 -5.35 -15.88
N ARG A 16 -8.38 -5.13 -14.85
CA ARG A 16 -8.03 -6.14 -13.84
C ARG A 16 -9.25 -6.40 -12.96
N SER A 17 -9.76 -7.63 -12.97
CA SER A 17 -10.84 -8.06 -12.08
C SER A 17 -10.37 -8.16 -10.63
N PRO A 18 -11.25 -7.97 -9.62
CA PRO A 18 -10.87 -8.14 -8.23
C PRO A 18 -10.50 -9.61 -7.95
N ALA A 19 -9.38 -9.82 -7.29
CA ALA A 19 -8.87 -11.14 -6.92
C ALA A 19 -9.44 -11.65 -5.59
N VAL A 20 -9.86 -10.73 -4.69
CA VAL A 20 -10.24 -11.09 -3.31
C VAL A 20 -11.59 -10.53 -2.85
N ALA A 21 -12.39 -9.96 -3.76
CA ALA A 21 -13.80 -9.65 -3.47
C ALA A 21 -14.57 -10.92 -3.05
N GLY A 22 -15.34 -10.81 -1.96
CA GLY A 22 -16.04 -11.93 -1.33
C GLY A 22 -15.19 -12.76 -0.36
N SER A 23 -13.87 -12.52 -0.25
CA SER A 23 -13.00 -13.21 0.71
C SER A 23 -12.27 -12.28 1.66
N PHE A 24 -11.60 -11.24 1.16
CA PHE A 24 -10.92 -10.24 1.99
C PHE A 24 -11.84 -9.09 2.36
N TYR A 25 -12.77 -8.75 1.48
CA TYR A 25 -13.78 -7.71 1.67
C TYR A 25 -15.08 -8.12 0.95
N PRO A 26 -16.25 -7.56 1.33
CA PRO A 26 -17.53 -7.91 0.71
C PRO A 26 -17.58 -7.66 -0.80
N ASP A 27 -18.19 -8.57 -1.55
CA ASP A 27 -18.44 -8.41 -2.99
C ASP A 27 -19.70 -7.56 -3.30
N SER A 28 -20.59 -7.37 -2.33
CA SER A 28 -21.73 -6.46 -2.43
C SER A 28 -21.27 -4.99 -2.30
N PRO A 29 -21.56 -4.12 -3.28
CA PRO A 29 -21.16 -2.71 -3.23
C PRO A 29 -21.70 -1.97 -2.01
N GLN A 30 -22.96 -2.23 -1.64
CA GLN A 30 -23.61 -1.57 -0.51
C GLN A 30 -23.00 -2.01 0.83
N VAL A 31 -22.72 -3.30 0.99
CA VAL A 31 -22.09 -3.83 2.21
C VAL A 31 -20.64 -3.34 2.33
N LEU A 32 -19.90 -3.36 1.22
CA LEU A 32 -18.51 -2.88 1.17
C LEU A 32 -18.42 -1.39 1.53
N SER A 33 -19.24 -0.54 0.89
CA SER A 33 -19.27 0.90 1.16
C SER A 33 -19.65 1.19 2.62
N ALA A 34 -20.67 0.51 3.17
CA ALA A 34 -21.06 0.67 4.57
C ALA A 34 -19.96 0.21 5.54
N GLN A 35 -19.26 -0.88 5.24
CA GLN A 35 -18.17 -1.39 6.08
C GLN A 35 -16.96 -0.44 6.08
N VAL A 36 -16.53 0.03 4.91
CA VAL A 36 -15.46 1.02 4.77
C VAL A 36 -15.82 2.31 5.50
N GLY A 37 -17.03 2.83 5.26
CA GLY A 37 -17.53 4.03 5.94
C GLY A 37 -17.51 3.88 7.46
N LYS A 38 -17.93 2.72 7.98
CA LYS A 38 -17.86 2.44 9.41
C LYS A 38 -16.44 2.48 9.97
N PHE A 39 -15.46 1.88 9.30
CA PHE A 39 -14.07 1.93 9.78
C PHE A 39 -13.52 3.37 9.82
N ILE A 40 -13.87 4.19 8.84
CA ILE A 40 -13.48 5.60 8.78
C ILE A 40 -14.21 6.40 9.87
N ASP A 41 -15.50 6.15 10.09
CA ASP A 41 -16.30 6.88 11.08
C ASP A 41 -15.87 6.56 12.52
N ASP A 42 -15.54 5.29 12.80
CA ASP A 42 -15.07 4.84 14.11
C ASP A 42 -13.63 5.31 14.42
N ALA A 43 -12.82 5.59 13.38
CA ALA A 43 -11.44 6.02 13.54
C ALA A 43 -11.33 7.49 13.97
N ALA A 44 -10.39 7.76 14.88
CA ALA A 44 -10.09 9.13 15.29
C ALA A 44 -9.36 9.88 14.17
N LEU A 45 -9.85 11.07 13.82
CA LEU A 45 -9.07 12.02 13.03
C LEU A 45 -8.01 12.62 13.95
N LYS A 46 -6.73 12.47 13.60
CA LYS A 46 -5.64 13.03 14.38
C LYS A 46 -5.34 14.41 13.81
N GLU A 47 -5.37 15.43 14.65
CA GLU A 47 -4.95 16.77 14.21
C GLU A 47 -3.45 16.76 13.96
N THR A 48 -3.05 16.63 12.69
CA THR A 48 -1.65 16.65 12.30
C THR A 48 -1.30 18.00 11.67
N ASN A 49 -0.29 18.68 12.20
CA ASN A 49 0.18 19.96 11.70
C ASN A 49 1.01 19.80 10.42
N GLY A 50 0.42 19.63 9.24
CA GLY A 50 1.20 19.53 7.99
C GLY A 50 0.39 19.02 6.81
N GLU A 51 1.06 18.94 5.67
CA GLU A 51 0.51 18.39 4.43
C GLU A 51 0.72 16.87 4.42
N LEU A 52 -0.33 16.10 4.11
CA LEU A 52 -0.22 14.65 3.99
C LEU A 52 0.45 14.29 2.66
N ILE A 53 1.60 13.63 2.72
CA ILE A 53 2.37 13.18 1.56
C ILE A 53 2.12 11.70 1.28
N GLY A 54 1.87 10.90 2.33
CA GLY A 54 1.65 9.48 2.15
C GLY A 54 1.11 8.74 3.36
N LEU A 55 0.81 7.46 3.18
CA LEU A 55 0.32 6.56 4.21
C LEU A 55 1.11 5.25 4.21
N ILE A 56 1.15 4.60 5.38
CA ILE A 56 1.47 3.18 5.51
C ILE A 56 0.20 2.47 6.02
N VAL A 57 -0.23 1.42 5.32
CA VAL A 57 -1.52 0.75 5.56
C VAL A 57 -1.43 -0.78 5.51
N PRO A 58 -2.20 -1.50 6.34
CA PRO A 58 -2.26 -2.96 6.31
C PRO A 58 -3.07 -3.46 5.11
N HIS A 59 -2.91 -4.75 4.79
CA HIS A 59 -3.60 -5.39 3.66
C HIS A 59 -4.20 -6.77 3.94
N ALA A 60 -4.26 -7.21 5.21
CA ALA A 60 -5.10 -8.36 5.56
C ALA A 60 -6.59 -8.13 5.22
N GLY A 61 -7.39 -9.20 5.33
CA GLY A 61 -8.84 -9.11 5.17
C GLY A 61 -9.47 -8.09 6.13
N TYR A 62 -10.50 -7.38 5.68
CA TYR A 62 -11.12 -6.25 6.39
C TYR A 62 -11.64 -6.60 7.78
N VAL A 63 -12.09 -7.84 7.96
CA VAL A 63 -12.53 -8.35 9.27
C VAL A 63 -11.41 -8.35 10.32
N TYR A 64 -10.15 -8.36 9.89
CA TYR A 64 -8.97 -8.29 10.76
C TYR A 64 -8.35 -6.90 10.76
N SER A 65 -7.99 -6.32 9.61
CA SER A 65 -7.16 -5.10 9.56
C SER A 65 -7.90 -3.84 9.15
N GLY A 66 -9.17 -3.94 8.69
CA GLY A 66 -9.91 -2.81 8.14
C GLY A 66 -10.11 -1.67 9.14
N HIS A 67 -10.27 -2.00 10.41
CA HIS A 67 -10.39 -1.01 11.49
C HIS A 67 -9.08 -0.22 11.70
N VAL A 68 -7.92 -0.85 11.55
CA VAL A 68 -6.61 -0.17 11.60
C VAL A 68 -6.40 0.68 10.35
N ALA A 69 -6.69 0.13 9.16
CA ALA A 69 -6.61 0.88 7.91
C ALA A 69 -7.49 2.16 7.93
N GLY A 70 -8.65 2.09 8.59
CA GLY A 70 -9.56 3.22 8.81
C GLY A 70 -8.86 4.45 9.39
N TYR A 71 -7.90 4.29 10.31
CA TYR A 71 -7.16 5.42 10.90
C TYR A 71 -6.24 6.13 9.91
N ALA A 72 -5.58 5.39 9.01
CA ALA A 72 -4.78 6.01 7.94
C ALA A 72 -5.67 6.75 6.94
N TYR A 73 -6.73 6.10 6.46
CA TYR A 73 -7.62 6.69 5.48
C TYR A 73 -8.46 7.85 6.05
N LYS A 74 -8.76 7.86 7.35
CA LYS A 74 -9.40 8.99 8.03
C LYS A 74 -8.68 10.31 7.78
N GLN A 75 -7.35 10.27 7.64
CA GLN A 75 -6.56 11.48 7.42
C GLN A 75 -6.81 12.12 6.05
N LEU A 76 -7.38 11.41 5.07
CA LEU A 76 -7.74 11.96 3.76
C LEU A 76 -9.01 12.83 3.80
N MET A 77 -9.77 12.86 4.90
CA MET A 77 -11.01 13.63 4.97
C MET A 77 -10.78 15.11 4.65
N GLY A 78 -11.48 15.61 3.63
CA GLY A 78 -11.37 17.01 3.19
C GLY A 78 -10.15 17.30 2.32
N GLN A 79 -9.35 16.29 1.98
CA GLN A 79 -8.24 16.40 1.04
C GLN A 79 -8.63 15.85 -0.33
N SER A 80 -7.87 16.23 -1.36
CA SER A 80 -8.06 15.78 -2.74
C SER A 80 -6.72 15.41 -3.36
N PHE A 81 -6.70 14.33 -4.12
CA PHE A 81 -5.53 13.86 -4.86
C PHE A 81 -5.98 13.42 -6.25
N ASP A 82 -5.23 13.82 -7.28
CA ASP A 82 -5.51 13.42 -8.67
C ASP A 82 -5.06 11.98 -8.93
N THR A 83 -3.93 11.57 -8.33
CA THR A 83 -3.35 10.23 -8.51
C THR A 83 -2.85 9.64 -7.19
N VAL A 84 -3.10 8.36 -6.95
CA VAL A 84 -2.57 7.62 -5.80
C VAL A 84 -1.55 6.58 -6.27
N VAL A 85 -0.30 6.72 -5.83
CA VAL A 85 0.77 5.76 -6.10
C VAL A 85 0.83 4.74 -4.98
N LEU A 86 0.55 3.48 -5.30
CA LEU A 86 0.46 2.34 -4.39
C LEU A 86 1.69 1.45 -4.56
N VAL A 87 2.41 1.19 -3.48
CA VAL A 87 3.59 0.31 -3.46
C VAL A 87 3.35 -0.83 -2.47
N GLY A 88 3.51 -2.08 -2.91
CA GLY A 88 3.22 -3.26 -2.08
C GLY A 88 4.05 -4.47 -2.51
N LEU A 89 3.94 -5.58 -1.78
CA LEU A 89 4.63 -6.81 -2.16
C LEU A 89 3.82 -7.65 -3.14
N SER A 90 4.52 -8.41 -3.99
CA SER A 90 3.94 -9.54 -4.72
C SER A 90 4.10 -10.82 -3.91
N HIS A 91 3.00 -11.38 -3.42
CA HIS A 91 2.96 -12.62 -2.66
C HIS A 91 3.03 -13.86 -3.56
N ARG A 92 2.54 -13.75 -4.80
CA ARG A 92 2.26 -14.92 -5.65
C ARG A 92 3.14 -15.02 -6.89
N TYR A 93 3.61 -13.88 -7.39
CA TYR A 93 4.31 -13.82 -8.67
C TYR A 93 5.75 -13.36 -8.45
N PRO A 94 6.77 -14.13 -8.87
CA PRO A 94 8.16 -13.71 -8.73
C PRO A 94 8.46 -12.50 -9.60
N ILE A 95 9.06 -11.47 -9.01
CA ILE A 95 9.42 -10.22 -9.71
C ILE A 95 10.92 -9.99 -9.58
N SER A 96 11.56 -9.64 -10.69
CA SER A 96 12.90 -9.04 -10.69
C SER A 96 12.72 -7.52 -10.75
N GLY A 97 13.33 -6.79 -9.82
CA GLY A 97 13.15 -5.34 -9.70
C GLY A 97 11.76 -4.97 -9.19
N ALA A 98 10.94 -4.33 -10.04
CA ALA A 98 9.57 -3.96 -9.73
C ALA A 98 8.59 -4.20 -10.90
N ALA A 99 7.34 -4.51 -10.59
CA ALA A 99 6.27 -4.72 -11.57
C ALA A 99 5.22 -3.62 -11.46
N ILE A 100 4.95 -2.93 -12.56
CA ILE A 100 3.89 -1.93 -12.67
C ILE A 100 2.73 -2.47 -13.52
N TYR A 101 1.51 -1.97 -13.31
CA TYR A 101 0.38 -2.19 -14.22
C TYR A 101 0.15 -0.90 -15.00
N ALA A 102 0.70 -0.79 -16.20
CA ALA A 102 0.91 0.52 -16.84
C ALA A 102 -0.33 1.13 -17.51
N ARG A 103 -1.38 0.33 -17.79
CA ARG A 103 -2.54 0.75 -18.62
C ARG A 103 -3.85 0.12 -18.20
N GLY A 104 -4.96 0.81 -18.45
CA GLY A 104 -6.31 0.29 -18.19
C GLY A 104 -6.83 0.64 -16.79
N ALA A 105 -7.45 -0.32 -16.09
CA ALA A 105 -8.13 -0.04 -14.82
C ALA A 105 -8.14 -1.23 -13.86
N PHE A 106 -8.33 -0.97 -12.57
CA PHE A 106 -8.63 -1.98 -11.54
C PHE A 106 -10.11 -1.92 -11.19
N ARG A 107 -10.81 -3.06 -11.25
CA ARG A 107 -12.20 -3.17 -10.84
C ARG A 107 -12.32 -3.56 -9.37
N THR A 108 -13.21 -2.89 -8.66
CA THR A 108 -13.74 -3.31 -7.35
C THR A 108 -15.26 -3.41 -7.44
N PRO A 109 -15.95 -3.90 -6.39
CA PRO A 109 -17.40 -3.79 -6.31
C PRO A 109 -17.93 -2.35 -6.36
N LEU A 110 -17.13 -1.34 -6.00
CA LEU A 110 -17.54 0.06 -6.02
C LEU A 110 -17.37 0.72 -7.39
N GLY A 111 -16.75 0.02 -8.36
CA GLY A 111 -16.51 0.50 -9.71
C GLY A 111 -15.05 0.38 -10.12
N ASP A 112 -14.74 0.91 -11.30
CA ASP A 112 -13.40 0.85 -11.88
C ASP A 112 -12.57 2.08 -11.47
N VAL A 113 -11.30 1.86 -11.15
CA VAL A 113 -10.30 2.90 -10.87
C VAL A 113 -9.28 2.89 -12.00
N GLN A 114 -9.15 4.02 -12.70
CA GLN A 114 -8.29 4.13 -13.89
C GLN A 114 -6.81 4.23 -13.51
N ILE A 115 -5.95 3.65 -14.33
CA ILE A 115 -4.50 3.84 -14.22
C ILE A 115 -4.13 5.24 -14.71
N ASP A 116 -3.23 5.93 -14.00
CA ASP A 116 -2.52 7.10 -14.53
C ASP A 116 -1.41 6.60 -15.46
N GLU A 117 -1.76 6.35 -16.72
CA GLU A 117 -0.83 5.76 -17.70
C GLU A 117 0.39 6.68 -17.93
N ASP A 118 0.19 7.99 -17.92
CA ASP A 118 1.27 8.96 -18.13
C ASP A 118 2.28 8.91 -16.98
N LEU A 119 1.81 8.88 -15.74
CA LEU A 119 2.68 8.77 -14.57
C LEU A 119 3.36 7.39 -14.51
N ALA A 120 2.64 6.31 -14.82
CA ALA A 120 3.20 4.96 -14.85
C ALA A 120 4.33 4.83 -15.88
N ILE A 121 4.13 5.36 -17.10
CA ILE A 121 5.15 5.37 -18.15
C ILE A 121 6.36 6.21 -17.75
N GLU A 122 6.14 7.35 -17.10
CA GLU A 122 7.25 8.21 -16.66
C GLU A 122 8.11 7.53 -15.59
N ILE A 123 7.48 6.84 -14.62
CA ILE A 123 8.19 6.05 -13.60
C ILE A 123 9.06 4.97 -14.26
N MET A 124 8.51 4.25 -15.25
CA MET A 124 9.27 3.24 -16.01
C MET A 124 10.42 3.85 -16.82
N ARG A 125 10.25 5.05 -17.35
CA ARG A 125 11.30 5.75 -18.11
C ARG A 125 12.48 6.12 -17.21
N LEU A 126 12.21 6.46 -15.95
CA LEU A 126 13.22 6.85 -14.97
C LEU A 126 13.95 5.66 -14.35
N ASN A 127 13.34 4.48 -14.33
CA ASN A 127 13.97 3.25 -13.85
C ASN A 127 13.63 2.05 -14.75
N SER A 128 14.63 1.57 -15.49
CA SER A 128 14.50 0.46 -16.44
C SER A 128 14.25 -0.91 -15.80
N GLU A 129 14.47 -1.05 -14.49
CA GLU A 129 14.17 -2.28 -13.74
C GLU A 129 12.67 -2.39 -13.40
N ILE A 130 11.88 -1.36 -13.69
CA ILE A 130 10.42 -1.37 -13.55
C ILE A 130 9.81 -1.83 -14.86
N ILE A 131 9.13 -2.96 -14.83
CA ILE A 131 8.52 -3.58 -16.01
C ILE A 131 6.99 -3.58 -15.92
N ASP A 132 6.33 -3.30 -17.04
CA ASP A 132 4.88 -3.48 -17.17
C ASP A 132 4.58 -4.98 -17.18
N LEU A 133 4.03 -5.48 -16.06
CA LEU A 133 3.84 -6.90 -15.83
C LEU A 133 2.44 -7.18 -15.25
N PRO A 134 1.37 -7.05 -16.06
CA PRO A 134 0.01 -7.34 -15.64
C PRO A 134 -0.22 -8.69 -14.93
N PRO A 135 0.44 -9.80 -15.32
CA PRO A 135 0.29 -11.09 -14.63
C PRO A 135 0.68 -11.05 -13.15
N ALA A 136 1.62 -10.19 -12.74
CA ALA A 136 2.02 -10.07 -11.34
C ALA A 136 0.90 -9.49 -10.46
N HIS A 137 0.05 -8.64 -11.04
CA HIS A 137 -1.06 -8.00 -10.34
C HIS A 137 -2.32 -8.86 -10.32
N ALA A 138 -2.50 -9.77 -11.29
CA ALA A 138 -3.78 -10.44 -11.58
C ALA A 138 -4.42 -11.16 -10.39
N ASN A 139 -3.61 -11.74 -9.49
CA ASN A 139 -4.08 -12.44 -8.28
C ASN A 139 -3.48 -11.85 -6.99
N GLU A 140 -2.90 -10.66 -7.07
CA GLU A 140 -2.30 -9.98 -5.92
C GLU A 140 -3.34 -9.12 -5.19
N HIS A 141 -3.26 -9.06 -3.87
CA HIS A 141 -4.26 -8.41 -3.02
C HIS A 141 -3.71 -7.19 -2.29
N SER A 142 -2.40 -7.10 -2.07
CA SER A 142 -1.77 -6.07 -1.23
C SER A 142 -2.21 -4.65 -1.58
N LEU A 143 -2.36 -4.35 -2.88
CA LEU A 143 -2.80 -3.05 -3.37
C LEU A 143 -4.31 -2.98 -3.68
N GLU A 144 -4.95 -4.09 -4.00
CA GLU A 144 -6.39 -4.13 -4.33
C GLU A 144 -7.26 -3.73 -3.13
N VAL A 145 -6.92 -4.24 -1.94
CA VAL A 145 -7.69 -4.01 -0.71
C VAL A 145 -7.66 -2.55 -0.24
N GLN A 146 -6.78 -1.73 -0.84
CA GLN A 146 -6.70 -0.29 -0.58
C GLN A 146 -7.75 0.50 -1.37
N LEU A 147 -8.16 -0.01 -2.54
CA LEU A 147 -9.00 0.72 -3.48
C LEU A 147 -10.39 1.07 -2.94
N PRO A 148 -11.11 0.19 -2.21
CA PRO A 148 -12.42 0.56 -1.67
C PRO A 148 -12.39 1.73 -0.68
N PHE A 149 -11.33 1.86 0.13
CA PHE A 149 -11.15 3.02 1.01
C PHE A 149 -10.94 4.30 0.21
N LEU A 150 -10.11 4.24 -0.83
CA LEU A 150 -9.85 5.39 -1.71
C LEU A 150 -11.13 5.81 -2.46
N GLN A 151 -11.88 4.86 -3.02
CA GLN A 151 -13.15 5.13 -3.72
C GLN A 151 -14.25 5.69 -2.81
N TYR A 152 -14.17 5.42 -1.51
CA TYR A 152 -15.11 5.99 -0.54
C TYR A 152 -14.80 7.46 -0.23
N LEU A 153 -13.53 7.85 -0.25
CA LEU A 153 -13.07 9.18 0.21
C LEU A 153 -12.74 10.15 -0.92
N LEU A 154 -12.22 9.65 -2.04
CA LEU A 154 -11.77 10.44 -3.17
C LEU A 154 -12.77 10.36 -4.32
N SER A 155 -12.88 11.47 -5.06
CA SER A 155 -13.66 11.56 -6.30
C SER A 155 -12.71 11.75 -7.48
N ASP A 156 -13.00 11.11 -8.61
CA ASP A 156 -12.31 11.30 -9.90
C ASP A 156 -10.77 11.18 -9.84
N PHE A 157 -10.24 10.21 -9.09
CA PHE A 157 -8.81 9.93 -8.97
C PHE A 157 -8.33 8.78 -9.88
N ARG A 158 -7.02 8.73 -10.13
CA ARG A 158 -6.32 7.63 -10.81
C ARG A 158 -5.36 6.92 -9.87
N ILE A 159 -4.84 5.76 -10.28
CA ILE A 159 -3.84 5.02 -9.52
C ILE A 159 -2.60 4.66 -10.35
N VAL A 160 -1.48 4.47 -9.66
CA VAL A 160 -0.33 3.73 -10.17
C VAL A 160 -0.01 2.61 -9.18
N THR A 161 0.08 1.37 -9.63
CA THR A 161 0.32 0.20 -8.76
C THR A 161 1.68 -0.41 -9.04
N ILE A 162 2.54 -0.48 -8.03
CA ILE A 162 3.90 -1.00 -8.11
C ILE A 162 4.08 -2.13 -7.10
N LEU A 163 4.47 -3.30 -7.59
CA LEU A 163 4.78 -4.47 -6.78
C LEU A 163 6.28 -4.76 -6.80
N LEU A 164 6.86 -5.14 -5.66
CA LEU A 164 8.25 -5.60 -5.56
C LEU A 164 8.38 -6.75 -4.56
N GLN A 165 9.54 -7.40 -4.58
CA GLN A 165 9.92 -8.44 -3.61
C GLN A 165 11.31 -8.17 -3.04
N ASP A 166 12.23 -7.70 -3.88
CA ASP A 166 13.58 -7.36 -3.46
C ASP A 166 13.60 -6.05 -2.66
N ASP A 167 14.02 -6.15 -1.41
CA ASP A 167 14.16 -5.00 -0.51
C ASP A 167 15.60 -4.46 -0.45
N SER A 168 16.50 -4.93 -1.32
CA SER A 168 17.88 -4.47 -1.37
C SER A 168 17.97 -2.96 -1.62
N PRO A 169 18.98 -2.27 -1.04
CA PRO A 169 19.24 -0.86 -1.37
C PRO A 169 19.40 -0.61 -2.87
N GLU A 170 19.99 -1.57 -3.60
CA GLU A 170 20.20 -1.54 -5.04
C GLU A 170 18.89 -1.47 -5.83
N ASN A 171 17.79 -2.04 -5.31
CA ASN A 171 16.46 -1.94 -5.91
C ASN A 171 15.66 -0.74 -5.35
N VAL A 172 15.62 -0.62 -4.02
CA VAL A 172 14.74 0.31 -3.31
C VAL A 172 15.11 1.77 -3.55
N ILE A 173 16.40 2.10 -3.57
CA ILE A 173 16.88 3.49 -3.74
C ILE A 173 16.49 4.03 -5.13
N PRO A 174 16.89 3.41 -6.26
CA PRO A 174 16.51 3.92 -7.58
C PRO A 174 15.00 3.88 -7.82
N LEU A 175 14.28 2.89 -7.30
CA LEU A 175 12.81 2.85 -7.36
C LEU A 175 12.18 4.06 -6.65
N SER A 176 12.64 4.37 -5.43
CA SER A 176 12.11 5.51 -4.67
C SER A 176 12.40 6.86 -5.34
N GLN A 177 13.56 7.00 -5.98
CA GLN A 177 13.93 8.20 -6.73
C GLN A 177 13.05 8.37 -7.97
N ALA A 178 12.84 7.31 -8.74
CA ALA A 178 11.98 7.34 -9.93
C ALA A 178 10.53 7.71 -9.58
N ILE A 179 9.98 7.15 -8.48
CA ILE A 179 8.64 7.50 -8.00
C ILE A 179 8.57 8.98 -7.62
N ALA A 180 9.50 9.46 -6.79
CA ALA A 180 9.50 10.85 -6.33
C ALA A 180 9.69 11.87 -7.47
N GLU A 181 10.62 11.59 -8.40
CA GLU A 181 10.87 12.46 -9.55
C GLU A 181 9.67 12.50 -10.51
N ALA A 182 9.02 11.36 -10.77
CA ALA A 182 7.83 11.32 -11.62
C ALA A 182 6.63 12.02 -10.99
N MET A 183 6.44 11.85 -9.67
CA MET A 183 5.40 12.55 -8.91
C MET A 183 5.62 14.07 -8.94
N GLY A 184 6.85 14.53 -8.68
CA GLY A 184 7.19 15.96 -8.68
C GLY A 184 6.23 16.79 -7.83
N ASP A 185 5.68 17.85 -8.42
CA ASP A 185 4.69 18.74 -7.79
C ASP A 185 3.22 18.35 -8.09
N ARG A 186 2.98 17.18 -8.68
CA ARG A 186 1.61 16.70 -8.97
C ARG A 186 0.84 16.48 -7.66
N SER A 187 -0.49 16.62 -7.70
CA SER A 187 -1.37 16.28 -6.58
C SER A 187 -1.47 14.75 -6.43
N CYS A 188 -0.45 14.17 -5.79
CA CYS A 188 -0.33 12.73 -5.62
C CYS A 188 -0.27 12.33 -4.15
N LEU A 189 -0.86 11.17 -3.83
CA LEU A 189 -0.71 10.50 -2.54
C LEU A 189 0.14 9.25 -2.71
N LEU A 190 1.13 9.04 -1.84
CA LEU A 190 1.95 7.82 -1.83
C LEU A 190 1.48 6.84 -0.75
N ILE A 191 1.19 5.59 -1.08
CA ILE A 191 0.74 4.58 -0.13
C ILE A 191 1.68 3.36 -0.16
N GLY A 192 2.30 3.07 0.98
CA GLY A 192 3.04 1.83 1.22
C GLY A 192 2.15 0.81 1.92
N SER A 193 1.99 -0.38 1.34
CA SER A 193 1.12 -1.41 1.89
C SER A 193 1.91 -2.54 2.57
N THR A 194 1.69 -2.74 3.87
CA THR A 194 2.30 -3.83 4.65
C THR A 194 1.45 -4.22 5.85
N ASP A 195 1.40 -5.53 6.13
CA ASP A 195 1.17 -6.03 7.48
C ASP A 195 2.53 -6.09 8.24
N LEU A 196 2.47 -6.22 9.58
CA LEU A 196 3.65 -6.36 10.45
C LEU A 196 4.04 -7.83 10.63
N CYS A 197 4.17 -8.32 11.88
CA CYS A 197 4.62 -9.67 12.12
C CYS A 197 3.64 -10.74 11.62
N HIS A 198 4.15 -11.90 11.21
CA HIS A 198 3.33 -13.04 10.77
C HIS A 198 3.58 -14.27 11.63
N TYR A 199 2.50 -14.72 12.30
CA TYR A 199 2.32 -15.97 13.02
C TYR A 199 3.01 -16.20 14.37
N PRO A 200 3.70 -15.23 15.04
CA PRO A 200 4.15 -15.48 16.39
C PRO A 200 2.94 -15.50 17.36
N THR A 201 3.18 -15.88 18.62
CA THR A 201 2.15 -15.74 19.65
C THR A 201 1.79 -14.26 19.86
N TYR A 202 0.60 -13.99 20.42
CA TYR A 202 0.15 -12.62 20.67
C TYR A 202 1.17 -11.76 21.45
N GLU A 203 1.84 -12.34 22.46
CA GLU A 203 2.83 -11.59 23.24
C GLU A 203 4.10 -11.29 22.44
N GLU A 204 4.55 -12.23 21.63
CA GLU A 204 5.72 -12.07 20.77
C GLU A 204 5.44 -11.07 19.65
N ALA A 205 4.25 -11.13 19.03
CA ALA A 205 3.78 -10.15 18.07
C ALA A 205 3.89 -8.73 18.61
N ARG A 206 3.34 -8.49 19.81
CA ARG A 206 3.44 -7.18 20.46
C ARG A 206 4.87 -6.73 20.68
N ARG A 207 5.81 -7.63 20.99
CA ARG A 207 7.22 -7.29 21.19
C ARG A 207 7.91 -6.97 19.87
N SER A 208 7.73 -7.81 18.84
CA SER A 208 8.36 -7.62 17.53
C SER A 208 7.80 -6.39 16.82
N ASP A 209 6.49 -6.19 16.86
CA ASP A 209 5.80 -5.08 16.19
C ASP A 209 6.20 -3.75 16.82
N GLN A 210 6.35 -3.70 18.15
CA GLN A 210 6.80 -2.49 18.85
C GLN A 210 8.18 -2.04 18.36
N VAL A 211 9.09 -2.97 18.06
CA VAL A 211 10.41 -2.63 17.48
C VAL A 211 10.25 -2.00 16.10
N VAL A 212 9.36 -2.52 15.26
CA VAL A 212 9.08 -1.96 13.93
C VAL A 212 8.45 -0.57 14.05
N ILE A 213 7.44 -0.43 14.91
CA ILE A 213 6.69 0.82 15.14
C ILE A 213 7.64 1.93 15.62
N GLU A 214 8.43 1.69 16.66
CA GLU A 214 9.38 2.68 17.20
C GLU A 214 10.43 3.09 16.15
N ALA A 215 10.89 2.14 15.33
CA ALA A 215 11.86 2.42 14.29
C ALA A 215 11.25 3.16 13.09
N ILE A 216 9.98 2.89 12.76
CA ILE A 216 9.22 3.64 11.76
C ILE A 216 9.07 5.09 12.20
N GLU A 217 8.70 5.36 13.45
CA GLU A 217 8.52 6.73 13.98
C GLU A 217 9.80 7.58 13.92
N CYS A 218 10.99 6.96 13.90
CA CYS A 218 12.25 7.67 13.66
C CYS A 218 12.38 8.23 12.24
N PHE A 219 11.46 7.85 11.34
CA PHE A 219 11.41 8.21 9.93
C PHE A 219 12.77 8.04 9.24
N ASP A 220 13.47 6.92 9.49
CA ASP A 220 14.76 6.61 8.87
C ASP A 220 14.72 5.16 8.35
N PRO A 221 14.68 4.94 7.02
CA PRO A 221 14.56 3.60 6.45
C PRO A 221 15.80 2.73 6.70
N ASP A 222 16.99 3.32 6.86
CA ASP A 222 18.21 2.57 7.18
C ASP A 222 18.23 2.19 8.67
N TYR A 223 17.76 3.08 9.54
CA TYR A 223 17.56 2.76 10.95
C TYR A 223 16.53 1.62 11.13
N LEU A 224 15.40 1.69 10.43
CA LEU A 224 14.36 0.67 10.44
C LEU A 224 14.92 -0.71 10.08
N ARG A 225 15.65 -0.80 8.96
CA ARG A 225 16.31 -2.05 8.53
C ARG A 225 17.24 -2.58 9.61
N ASN A 226 18.12 -1.73 10.14
CA ASN A 226 19.08 -2.13 11.16
C ASN A 226 18.41 -2.62 12.46
N GLN A 227 17.28 -2.02 12.86
CA GLN A 227 16.54 -2.48 14.04
C GLN A 227 15.92 -3.86 13.82
N MET A 228 15.30 -4.09 12.66
CA MET A 228 14.70 -5.38 12.31
C MET A 228 15.76 -6.49 12.22
N ASP A 229 16.83 -6.26 11.46
CA ASP A 229 17.93 -7.22 11.30
C ASP A 229 18.58 -7.54 12.65
N GLY A 230 18.85 -6.50 13.45
CA GLY A 230 19.43 -6.65 14.77
C GLY A 230 18.50 -7.39 15.74
N TYR A 231 17.20 -7.18 15.67
CA TYR A 231 16.23 -7.88 16.51
C TYR A 231 16.20 -9.38 16.17
N MET A 232 16.14 -9.73 14.88
CA MET A 232 16.17 -11.13 14.41
C MET A 232 17.46 -11.87 14.76
N GLN A 233 18.60 -11.17 14.78
CA GLN A 233 19.87 -11.77 15.22
C GLN A 233 19.93 -12.00 16.73
N ARG A 234 19.30 -11.13 17.55
CA ARG A 234 19.40 -11.16 19.02
C ARG A 234 18.31 -12.00 19.68
N GLN A 235 17.11 -12.02 19.12
CA GLN A 235 15.92 -12.65 19.67
C GLN A 235 15.18 -13.41 18.56
N PRO A 236 15.61 -14.64 18.21
CA PRO A 236 14.83 -15.48 17.33
C PRO A 236 13.48 -15.76 17.99
N VAL A 237 12.42 -15.23 17.39
CA VAL A 237 11.03 -15.45 17.82
C VAL A 237 10.55 -16.75 17.20
N GLN A 238 9.94 -17.60 18.02
CA GLN A 238 9.42 -18.88 17.53
C GLN A 238 8.27 -18.62 16.55
N ASP A 239 8.23 -19.37 15.44
CA ASP A 239 7.17 -19.33 14.42
C ASP A 239 6.98 -17.97 13.70
N LEU A 240 7.84 -16.99 13.97
CA LEU A 240 7.84 -15.70 13.29
C LEU A 240 8.34 -15.88 11.85
N HIS A 241 7.42 -15.70 10.89
CA HIS A 241 7.76 -15.81 9.48
C HIS A 241 8.42 -14.53 8.93
N CYS A 242 7.93 -13.37 9.37
CA CYS A 242 8.51 -12.06 9.08
C CYS A 242 8.07 -11.07 10.16
N MET A 243 8.81 -9.97 10.35
CA MET A 243 8.41 -8.84 11.20
C MET A 243 7.58 -7.79 10.46
N MET A 244 7.68 -7.77 9.13
CA MET A 244 6.95 -6.88 8.23
C MET A 244 6.96 -7.53 6.85
N CYS A 245 5.80 -7.75 6.24
CA CYS A 245 5.72 -8.55 5.02
C CYS A 245 6.25 -7.83 3.78
N SER A 246 6.12 -6.49 3.70
CA SER A 246 6.48 -5.69 2.54
C SER A 246 7.64 -4.72 2.83
N THR A 247 8.77 -5.21 3.37
CA THR A 247 9.93 -4.36 3.71
C THR A 247 10.36 -3.43 2.58
N GLY A 248 10.53 -3.96 1.37
CA GLY A 248 10.90 -3.19 0.18
C GLY A 248 9.92 -2.05 -0.11
N ALA A 249 8.62 -2.31 -0.04
CA ALA A 249 7.58 -1.31 -0.27
C ALA A 249 7.65 -0.17 0.76
N ILE A 250 7.89 -0.48 2.03
CA ILE A 250 7.97 0.53 3.09
C ILE A 250 9.25 1.34 2.98
N TYR A 251 10.39 0.71 2.73
CA TYR A 251 11.64 1.45 2.50
C TYR A 251 11.52 2.37 1.28
N THR A 252 10.94 1.89 0.18
CA THR A 252 10.67 2.71 -1.02
C THR A 252 9.74 3.87 -0.69
N THR A 253 8.65 3.61 0.04
CA THR A 253 7.66 4.63 0.41
C THR A 253 8.27 5.73 1.29
N MET A 254 9.01 5.35 2.34
CA MET A 254 9.67 6.31 3.24
C MET A 254 10.71 7.16 2.49
N ARG A 255 11.51 6.53 1.62
CA ARG A 255 12.53 7.26 0.83
C ARG A 255 11.92 8.20 -0.19
N ALA A 256 10.90 7.76 -0.93
CA ALA A 256 10.21 8.58 -1.91
C ALA A 256 9.50 9.76 -1.23
N ALA A 257 8.82 9.52 -0.11
CA ALA A 257 8.18 10.60 0.65
C ALA A 257 9.19 11.64 1.16
N LYS A 258 10.37 11.22 1.64
CA LYS A 258 11.46 12.15 2.00
C LYS A 258 11.93 12.97 0.80
N ALA A 259 12.08 12.35 -0.37
CA ALA A 259 12.48 13.05 -1.59
C ALA A 259 11.41 14.07 -2.04
N LEU A 260 10.13 13.83 -1.72
CA LEU A 260 9.01 14.76 -1.90
C LEU A 260 8.92 15.84 -0.80
N GLY A 261 9.86 15.82 0.16
CA GLY A 261 9.98 16.82 1.22
C GLY A 261 9.26 16.48 2.51
N ALA A 262 8.70 15.28 2.67
CA ALA A 262 8.18 14.84 3.96
C ALA A 262 9.30 14.86 5.02
N ASN A 263 8.96 15.28 6.23
CA ASN A 263 9.91 15.44 7.34
C ASN A 263 9.55 14.62 8.59
N ARG A 264 8.37 14.01 8.63
CA ARG A 264 7.94 13.15 9.73
C ARG A 264 6.97 12.07 9.29
N ILE A 265 6.88 11.03 10.11
CA ILE A 265 5.86 10.00 10.05
C ILE A 265 5.25 9.85 11.44
N GLU A 266 3.95 9.61 11.50
CA GLU A 266 3.22 9.40 12.74
C GLU A 266 2.43 8.11 12.67
N VAL A 267 2.64 7.23 13.65
CA VAL A 267 1.79 6.06 13.83
C VAL A 267 0.45 6.51 14.41
N LEU A 268 -0.62 6.01 13.78
CA LEU A 268 -2.00 6.42 14.02
C LEU A 268 -2.76 5.36 14.80
N GLU A 269 -2.52 4.10 14.48
CA GLU A 269 -3.09 2.94 15.17
C GLU A 269 -2.22 1.70 14.94
N ALA A 270 -2.20 0.79 15.91
CA ALA A 270 -1.58 -0.51 15.76
C ALA A 270 -2.37 -1.58 16.53
N ALA A 271 -2.58 -2.73 15.91
CA ALA A 271 -3.28 -3.86 16.50
C ALA A 271 -2.75 -5.17 15.89
N ASN A 272 -3.30 -6.31 16.29
CA ASN A 272 -3.05 -7.58 15.61
C ASN A 272 -4.35 -8.37 15.44
N SER A 273 -4.29 -9.45 14.67
CA SER A 273 -5.44 -10.31 14.38
C SER A 273 -6.10 -10.91 15.62
N GLY A 274 -5.41 -10.97 16.76
CA GLY A 274 -5.96 -11.43 18.05
C GLY A 274 -6.75 -10.38 18.82
N ASP A 275 -6.78 -9.13 18.36
CA ASP A 275 -7.54 -8.02 18.97
C ASP A 275 -8.99 -7.93 18.46
N VAL A 276 -9.35 -8.71 17.42
CA VAL A 276 -10.72 -8.77 16.89
C VAL A 276 -11.48 -10.00 17.45
N PRO A 277 -12.83 -9.96 17.54
CA PRO A 277 -13.61 -11.04 18.16
C PRO A 277 -13.44 -12.43 17.53
N ILE A 278 -13.11 -12.50 16.24
CA ILE A 278 -12.90 -13.75 15.51
C ILE A 278 -11.44 -14.24 15.58
N GLY A 279 -10.57 -13.48 16.23
CA GLY A 279 -9.12 -13.67 16.28
C GLY A 279 -8.67 -14.68 17.34
N GLY A 280 -7.80 -15.61 16.94
CA GLY A 280 -7.02 -16.41 17.88
C GLY A 280 -5.80 -15.65 18.42
N ARG A 281 -5.15 -16.17 19.45
CA ARG A 281 -3.95 -15.55 20.08
C ARG A 281 -2.68 -16.41 20.01
N ASP A 282 -2.79 -17.62 19.47
CA ASP A 282 -1.67 -18.56 19.36
C ASP A 282 -0.76 -18.25 18.18
N GLN A 283 -1.34 -17.75 17.08
CA GLN A 283 -0.63 -17.26 15.91
C GLN A 283 -1.38 -16.04 15.39
N VAL A 284 -0.72 -14.88 15.38
CA VAL A 284 -1.36 -13.62 14.98
C VAL A 284 -0.62 -12.93 13.85
N VAL A 285 -1.30 -11.99 13.19
CA VAL A 285 -0.69 -11.06 12.23
C VAL A 285 -0.79 -9.65 12.79
N GLY A 286 0.30 -8.90 12.80
CA GLY A 286 0.35 -7.51 13.25
C GLY A 286 -0.08 -6.52 12.18
N TYR A 287 -0.64 -5.38 12.59
CA TYR A 287 -1.15 -4.32 11.73
C TYR A 287 -0.75 -2.94 12.26
N MET A 288 -0.44 -2.01 11.36
CA MET A 288 -0.17 -0.63 11.71
C MET A 288 -0.68 0.31 10.61
N ALA A 289 -1.25 1.43 11.03
CA ALA A 289 -1.57 2.58 10.19
C ALA A 289 -0.65 3.75 10.56
N ALA A 290 -0.04 4.39 9.56
CA ALA A 290 0.76 5.59 9.77
C ALA A 290 0.51 6.64 8.68
N GLY A 291 0.65 7.91 9.03
CA GLY A 291 0.62 9.03 8.09
C GLY A 291 2.00 9.68 7.96
N ILE A 292 2.37 10.07 6.74
CA ILE A 292 3.64 10.72 6.40
C ILE A 292 3.37 12.16 6.00
N TYR A 293 4.05 13.11 6.64
CA TYR A 293 3.73 14.53 6.53
C TYR A 293 4.94 15.41 6.20
N ARG A 294 4.65 16.54 5.57
CA ARG A 294 5.56 17.68 5.35
C ARG A 294 5.14 18.89 6.18
#